data_AF-F0NXT0-F1
#
_entry.id   AF-F0NXT0-F1
#
_cell.length_a   1.000
_cell.length_b   1.000
_cell.length_c   1.000
_cell.angle_alpha   90.00
_cell.angle_beta   90.00
_cell.angle_gamma   90.00
#
_symmetry.space_group_name_H-M   'P 1'
#
loop_
_entity.id
_entity.type
_entity.pdbx_description
1 polymer ?
#
loop_
_entity_poly.entity_id
_entity_poly.type
_entity_poly.pdbx_seq_one_letter_code
_entity_poly.pdbx_strand_id
1 'polypeptide(L)'
;MKNKMNKKTYKVVDLFGKEEFRFYESTKRKIDLFNDYEGFVDKFKPKKTTDDCYTPPEVYQIVLDYVKSHCNLEEKEIIRPFYPGGDYEDIEYPDNAVVIDNPPFSIITKICKFYIDRNIPFFLFAPHLTLFSSDVDVTHIVVNATITYENGATVKTSFLSNMFGDVKIIGDAQLLEKFNQLNARKKVNKPKYDYPNEVITVFHVSWIISRGISIKINKKDAKHCRALESQKKHKKAIFGSGFLLSEKAAAEKAAAEKDDVIIWDLSESERTIIQSLG
;
A
#
# COMPACT_ATOMS: atom_id res chain seq x y z
N MET A 1 47.37 20.79 -10.95
CA MET A 1 46.07 20.70 -10.24
C MET A 1 45.95 19.33 -9.59
N LYS A 2 45.65 19.26 -8.28
CA LYS A 2 45.72 18.05 -7.45
C LYS A 2 44.62 17.04 -7.82
N ASN A 3 45.03 15.80 -8.10
CA ASN A 3 44.15 14.64 -8.32
C ASN A 3 43.31 14.38 -7.05
N LYS A 4 42.01 14.68 -7.07
CA LYS A 4 41.08 14.35 -5.97
C LYS A 4 40.75 12.86 -6.06
N MET A 5 41.48 12.04 -5.32
CA MET A 5 41.10 10.64 -5.06
C MET A 5 39.74 10.61 -4.33
N ASN A 6 38.71 10.06 -4.96
CA ASN A 6 37.42 9.78 -4.34
C ASN A 6 37.57 8.65 -3.30
N LYS A 7 38.03 8.98 -2.08
CA LYS A 7 38.04 8.05 -0.95
C LYS A 7 36.60 7.76 -0.53
N LYS A 8 36.18 6.50 -0.64
CA LYS A 8 34.87 6.05 -0.15
C LYS A 8 35.01 5.63 1.32
N THR A 9 33.96 5.84 2.09
CA THR A 9 33.90 5.48 3.51
C THR A 9 32.88 4.36 3.74
N TYR A 10 33.16 3.46 4.68
CA TYR A 10 32.16 2.58 5.27
C TYR A 10 32.24 2.70 6.80
N LYS A 11 31.10 2.49 7.46
CA LYS A 11 31.04 2.42 8.91
C LYS A 11 31.47 1.04 9.36
N VAL A 12 32.34 1.00 10.35
CA VAL A 12 32.63 -0.20 11.14
C VAL A 12 32.07 0.05 12.53
N VAL A 13 31.40 -0.96 13.07
CA VAL A 13 30.89 -0.92 14.43
C VAL A 13 31.61 -2.03 15.19
N ASP A 14 32.20 -1.71 16.34
CA ASP A 14 32.82 -2.72 17.20
C ASP A 14 31.76 -3.50 18.00
N LEU A 15 32.21 -4.51 18.77
CA LEU A 15 31.31 -5.33 19.60
C LEU A 15 30.54 -4.52 20.67
N PHE A 16 30.99 -3.31 20.98
CA PHE A 16 30.39 -2.41 21.98
C PHE A 16 29.53 -1.32 21.34
N GLY A 17 29.29 -1.39 20.03
CA GLY A 17 28.45 -0.43 19.32
C GLY A 17 29.18 0.87 18.95
N LYS A 18 30.50 0.94 19.11
CA LYS A 18 31.26 2.14 18.73
C LYS A 18 31.43 2.19 17.22
N GLU A 19 30.90 3.24 16.62
CA GLU A 19 31.04 3.49 15.18
C GLU A 19 32.38 4.18 14.86
N GLU A 20 33.10 3.65 13.87
CA GLU A 20 34.29 4.26 13.28
C GLU A 20 34.16 4.28 11.76
N PHE A 21 34.57 5.39 11.14
CA PHE A 21 34.58 5.50 9.68
C PHE A 21 35.93 5.02 9.14
N ARG A 22 35.90 4.00 8.27
CA ARG A 22 37.09 3.52 7.57
C ARG A 22 37.05 3.93 6.11
N PHE A 23 38.21 4.38 5.62
CA PHE A 23 38.41 4.75 4.23
C PHE A 23 38.89 3.55 3.43
N TYR A 24 38.40 3.39 2.21
CA TYR A 24 38.96 2.42 1.25
C TYR A 24 39.02 3.01 -0.15
N GLU A 25 39.91 2.44 -0.95
CA GLU A 25 40.04 2.75 -2.37
C GLU A 25 39.22 1.75 -3.18
N SER A 26 38.31 2.27 -4.01
CA SER A 26 37.50 1.48 -4.92
C SER A 26 38.27 1.28 -6.23
N THR A 27 38.66 0.06 -6.57
CA THR A 27 39.32 -0.28 -7.84
C THR A 27 38.39 -0.23 -9.06
N LYS A 28 37.07 -0.12 -8.85
CA LYS A 28 36.10 0.09 -9.94
C LYS A 28 36.16 1.53 -10.44
N ARG A 29 36.64 1.72 -11.69
CA ARG A 29 36.51 3.00 -12.43
C ARG A 29 35.03 3.41 -12.45
N LYS A 30 34.73 4.60 -11.96
CA LYS A 30 33.43 5.25 -12.21
C LYS A 30 33.41 5.61 -13.70
N ILE A 31 32.43 5.08 -14.44
CA ILE A 31 32.03 5.68 -15.71
C ILE A 31 31.56 7.10 -15.38
N ASP A 32 32.13 8.09 -16.07
CA ASP A 32 31.83 9.49 -15.82
C ASP A 32 30.36 9.75 -16.21
N LEU A 33 29.52 10.05 -15.22
CA LEU A 33 28.07 10.21 -15.36
C LEU A 33 27.68 11.51 -16.11
N PHE A 34 28.65 12.27 -16.61
CA PHE A 34 28.43 13.53 -17.32
C PHE A 34 28.16 13.37 -18.83
N ASN A 35 28.24 12.14 -19.37
CA ASN A 35 27.91 11.87 -20.77
C ASN A 35 26.45 11.47 -20.99
N ASP A 36 25.62 11.45 -19.95
CA ASP A 36 24.19 11.18 -20.05
C ASP A 36 23.39 12.45 -19.77
N TYR A 37 23.26 13.28 -20.80
CA TYR A 37 22.47 14.51 -20.77
C TYR A 37 21.02 14.22 -20.38
N GLU A 38 20.47 13.06 -20.77
CA GLU A 38 19.10 12.64 -20.45
C GLU A 38 18.96 12.39 -18.92
N GLY A 39 19.92 11.69 -18.31
CA GLY A 39 19.95 11.47 -16.86
C GLY A 39 20.18 12.73 -16.01
N PHE A 40 20.84 13.76 -16.57
CA PHE A 40 21.00 15.07 -15.93
C PHE A 40 19.72 15.91 -16.01
N VAL A 41 19.06 15.93 -17.17
CA VAL A 41 17.76 16.62 -17.36
C VAL A 41 16.67 15.98 -16.50
N ASP A 42 16.67 14.66 -16.34
CA ASP A 42 15.71 13.92 -15.49
C ASP A 42 15.76 14.30 -14.01
N LYS A 43 16.87 14.84 -13.51
CA LYS A 43 16.99 15.34 -12.12
C LYS A 43 16.32 16.69 -11.90
N PHE A 44 16.15 17.48 -12.96
CA PHE A 44 15.48 18.78 -12.93
C PHE A 44 14.03 18.70 -13.39
N LYS A 45 13.60 17.57 -13.95
CA LYS A 45 12.17 17.28 -14.08
C LYS A 45 11.58 17.25 -12.67
N PRO A 46 10.51 18.01 -12.40
CA PRO A 46 9.79 17.93 -11.14
C PRO A 46 9.54 16.45 -10.84
N LYS A 47 9.90 15.98 -9.64
CA LYS A 47 9.45 14.65 -9.20
C LYS A 47 7.95 14.64 -9.41
N LYS A 48 7.42 13.69 -10.17
CA LYS A 48 5.98 13.43 -10.26
C LYS A 48 5.51 13.17 -8.83
N THR A 49 5.09 14.23 -8.13
CA THR A 49 4.45 14.08 -6.85
C THR A 49 3.09 13.46 -7.14
N THR A 50 2.49 12.84 -6.14
CA THR A 50 1.14 12.27 -6.21
C THR A 50 0.04 13.28 -6.58
N ASP A 51 0.44 14.54 -6.76
CA ASP A 51 -0.35 15.71 -7.09
C ASP A 51 -0.85 15.74 -8.55
N ASP A 52 -0.23 14.97 -9.46
CA ASP A 52 -0.54 14.94 -10.91
C ASP A 52 -1.14 13.61 -11.39
N CYS A 53 -1.88 12.91 -10.53
CA CYS A 53 -2.40 11.59 -10.87
C CYS A 53 -3.91 11.57 -11.02
N TYR A 54 -4.38 11.04 -12.15
CA TYR A 54 -5.80 10.79 -12.36
C TYR A 54 -6.36 9.84 -11.30
N THR A 55 -7.57 10.17 -10.87
CA THR A 55 -8.37 9.33 -9.98
C THR A 55 -8.95 8.18 -10.78
N PRO A 56 -8.77 6.90 -10.34
CA PRO A 56 -9.37 5.77 -11.03
C PRO A 56 -10.88 5.95 -11.22
N PRO A 57 -11.47 5.62 -12.39
CA PRO A 57 -12.89 5.87 -12.66
C PRO A 57 -13.85 5.30 -11.60
N GLU A 58 -13.58 4.08 -11.10
CA GLU A 58 -14.40 3.44 -10.07
C GLU A 58 -14.33 4.17 -8.72
N VAL A 59 -13.19 4.77 -8.39
CA VAL A 59 -12.99 5.56 -7.18
C VAL A 59 -13.76 6.88 -7.31
N TYR A 60 -13.62 7.54 -8.45
CA TYR A 60 -14.33 8.79 -8.74
C TYR A 60 -15.85 8.58 -8.71
N GLN A 61 -16.34 7.47 -9.27
CA GLN A 61 -17.77 7.14 -9.26
C GLN A 61 -18.33 6.99 -7.84
N ILE A 62 -17.61 6.29 -6.94
CA ILE A 62 -18.03 6.16 -5.52
C ILE A 62 -18.17 7.53 -4.86
N VAL A 63 -17.23 8.44 -5.12
CA VAL A 63 -17.28 9.81 -4.59
C VAL A 63 -18.41 10.61 -5.21
N LEU A 64 -18.59 10.53 -6.52
CA LEU A 64 -19.69 11.23 -7.21
C LEU A 64 -21.05 10.78 -6.68
N ASP A 65 -21.26 9.47 -6.50
CA ASP A 65 -22.49 8.92 -5.93
C ASP A 65 -22.69 9.37 -4.49
N TYR A 66 -21.61 9.49 -3.71
CA TYR A 66 -21.65 10.03 -2.36
C TYR A 66 -22.10 11.49 -2.33
N VAL A 67 -21.52 12.34 -3.18
CA VAL A 67 -21.91 13.76 -3.24
C VAL A 67 -23.37 13.88 -3.67
N LYS A 68 -23.81 13.13 -4.70
CA LYS A 68 -25.20 13.11 -5.15
C LYS A 68 -26.21 12.72 -4.07
N SER A 69 -25.84 11.83 -3.13
CA SER A 69 -26.75 11.41 -2.06
C SER A 69 -26.85 12.40 -0.90
N HIS A 70 -25.92 13.36 -0.81
CA HIS A 70 -25.85 14.33 0.30
C HIS A 70 -26.08 15.77 -0.12
N CYS A 71 -25.82 16.09 -1.39
CA CYS A 71 -25.89 17.43 -1.94
C CYS A 71 -26.75 17.41 -3.22
N ASN A 72 -27.58 18.44 -3.40
CA ASN A 72 -28.31 18.59 -4.65
C ASN A 72 -27.35 19.04 -5.76
N LEU A 73 -27.16 18.17 -6.76
CA LEU A 73 -26.37 18.45 -7.96
C LEU A 73 -27.26 18.64 -9.20
N GLU A 74 -28.58 18.71 -9.05
CA GLU A 74 -29.48 19.05 -10.15
C GLU A 74 -29.05 20.38 -10.77
N GLU A 75 -28.96 20.41 -12.10
CA GLU A 75 -28.56 21.59 -12.89
C GLU A 75 -27.13 22.11 -12.61
N LYS A 76 -26.33 21.40 -11.81
CA LYS A 76 -24.93 21.76 -11.55
C LYS A 76 -23.98 21.21 -12.62
N GLU A 77 -23.01 22.03 -13.02
CA GLU A 77 -21.92 21.63 -13.90
C GLU A 77 -20.72 21.16 -13.05
N ILE A 78 -20.37 19.88 -13.15
CA ILE A 78 -19.22 19.32 -12.42
C ILE A 78 -17.93 19.65 -13.15
N ILE A 79 -17.09 20.48 -12.53
CA ILE A 79 -15.79 20.89 -13.05
C ILE A 79 -14.68 20.06 -12.38
N ARG A 80 -13.73 19.59 -13.21
CA ARG A 80 -12.57 18.80 -12.79
C ARG A 80 -11.28 19.49 -13.23
N PRO A 81 -10.81 20.48 -12.47
CA PRO A 81 -9.76 21.39 -12.91
C PRO A 81 -8.35 20.83 -12.70
N PHE A 82 -8.19 19.72 -11.98
CA PHE A 82 -6.88 19.19 -11.61
C PHE A 82 -6.43 18.08 -12.56
N TYR A 83 -5.54 18.45 -13.47
CA TYR A 83 -4.87 17.55 -14.39
C TYR A 83 -3.45 18.05 -14.66
N PRO A 84 -2.54 17.20 -15.16
CA PRO A 84 -1.16 17.60 -15.41
C PRO A 84 -1.07 18.84 -16.32
N GLY A 85 -0.49 19.92 -15.79
CA GLY A 85 -0.34 21.20 -16.50
C GLY A 85 -1.58 22.10 -16.48
N GLY A 86 -2.66 21.72 -15.80
CA GLY A 86 -3.83 22.57 -15.60
C GLY A 86 -3.60 23.63 -14.53
N ASP A 87 -4.21 24.80 -14.72
CA ASP A 87 -4.31 25.85 -13.71
C ASP A 87 -5.77 26.04 -13.33
N TYR A 88 -6.10 25.76 -12.07
CA TYR A 88 -7.47 25.88 -11.59
C TYR A 88 -7.89 27.34 -11.39
N GLU A 89 -6.94 28.28 -11.32
CA GLU A 89 -7.21 29.70 -11.13
C GLU A 89 -7.65 30.39 -12.43
N ASP A 90 -7.20 29.89 -13.58
CA ASP A 90 -7.49 30.42 -14.92
C ASP A 90 -8.80 29.89 -15.53
N ILE A 91 -9.51 29.01 -14.83
CA ILE A 91 -10.78 28.46 -15.29
C ILE A 91 -11.92 29.43 -14.99
N GLU A 92 -12.80 29.62 -15.97
CA GLU A 92 -14.05 30.33 -15.78
C GLU A 92 -15.09 29.38 -15.17
N TYR A 93 -15.53 29.69 -13.94
CA TYR A 93 -16.53 28.89 -13.22
C TYR A 93 -17.91 29.54 -13.38
N PRO A 94 -18.85 28.92 -14.11
CA PRO A 94 -20.23 29.44 -14.18
C PRO A 94 -20.92 29.36 -12.81
N ASP A 95 -22.00 30.13 -12.62
CA ASP A 95 -22.72 30.20 -11.34
C ASP A 95 -23.28 28.85 -10.87
N ASN A 96 -23.52 27.92 -11.80
CA ASN A 96 -23.95 26.56 -11.52
C ASN A 96 -22.79 25.55 -11.40
N ALA A 97 -21.53 25.99 -11.35
CA ALA A 97 -20.38 25.11 -11.19
C ALA A 97 -20.36 24.43 -9.82
N VAL A 98 -19.80 23.22 -9.78
CA VAL A 98 -19.37 22.52 -8.58
C VAL A 98 -18.07 21.78 -8.88
N VAL A 99 -17.08 21.88 -8.00
CA VAL A 99 -15.80 21.18 -8.18
C VAL A 99 -15.82 19.87 -7.42
N ILE A 100 -15.72 18.74 -8.12
CA ILE A 100 -15.57 17.41 -7.50
C ILE A 100 -14.34 16.77 -8.09
N ASP A 101 -13.20 16.84 -7.40
CA ASP A 101 -11.94 16.40 -8.02
C ASP A 101 -10.81 16.15 -7.01
N ASN A 102 -9.70 15.58 -7.50
CA ASN A 102 -8.51 15.26 -6.71
C ASN A 102 -7.41 16.30 -6.91
N PRO A 103 -7.27 17.28 -6.00
CA PRO A 103 -6.28 18.34 -6.13
C PRO A 103 -4.86 17.89 -5.78
N PRO A 104 -3.84 18.69 -6.13
CA PRO A 104 -2.52 18.60 -5.52
C PRO A 104 -2.62 18.82 -4.00
N PHE A 105 -2.26 17.80 -3.22
CA PHE A 105 -2.42 17.82 -1.77
C PHE A 105 -1.49 18.82 -1.09
N SER A 106 -0.34 19.10 -1.71
CA SER A 106 0.65 20.07 -1.23
C SER A 106 0.12 21.50 -1.12
N ILE A 107 -0.91 21.86 -1.89
CA ILE A 107 -1.51 23.20 -1.91
C ILE A 107 -3.02 23.20 -1.62
N ILE A 108 -3.56 22.09 -1.10
CA ILE A 108 -5.01 21.93 -0.89
C ILE A 108 -5.66 23.04 -0.07
N THR A 109 -4.93 23.61 0.90
CA THR A 109 -5.41 24.74 1.71
C THR A 109 -5.57 26.02 0.88
N LYS A 110 -4.64 26.29 -0.07
CA LYS A 110 -4.75 27.41 -1.00
C LYS A 110 -5.98 27.25 -1.90
N ILE A 111 -6.18 26.04 -2.40
CA ILE A 111 -7.30 25.67 -3.27
C ILE A 111 -8.65 25.85 -2.54
N CYS A 112 -8.77 25.35 -1.31
CA CYS A 112 -10.00 25.51 -0.53
C CYS A 112 -10.34 27.00 -0.32
N LYS A 113 -9.35 27.82 0.06
CA LYS A 113 -9.55 29.27 0.23
C LYS A 113 -9.98 29.95 -1.06
N PHE A 114 -9.34 29.62 -2.18
CA PHE A 114 -9.70 30.16 -3.49
C PHE A 114 -11.18 29.92 -3.83
N TYR A 115 -11.68 28.71 -3.60
CA TYR A 115 -13.08 28.38 -3.87
C TYR A 115 -14.04 29.03 -2.85
N ILE A 116 -13.68 29.08 -1.57
CA ILE A 116 -14.48 29.77 -0.54
C ILE A 116 -14.61 31.25 -0.87
N ASP A 117 -13.51 31.95 -1.16
CA ASP A 117 -13.49 33.39 -1.46
C ASP A 117 -14.33 33.75 -2.70
N ARG A 118 -14.55 32.78 -3.61
CA ARG A 118 -15.33 32.93 -4.84
C ARG A 118 -16.74 32.32 -4.76
N ASN A 119 -17.14 31.82 -3.60
CA ASN A 119 -18.41 31.10 -3.40
C ASN A 119 -18.60 29.91 -4.36
N ILE A 120 -17.52 29.20 -4.71
CA ILE A 120 -17.57 28.02 -5.57
C ILE A 120 -17.80 26.78 -4.68
N PRO A 121 -18.89 26.01 -4.90
CA PRO A 121 -19.12 24.76 -4.19
C PRO A 121 -18.08 23.70 -4.56
N PHE A 122 -17.55 22.96 -3.59
CA PHE A 122 -16.60 21.88 -3.87
C PHE A 122 -16.68 20.67 -2.95
N PHE A 123 -16.17 19.55 -3.46
CA PHE A 123 -15.86 18.32 -2.76
C PHE A 123 -14.49 17.80 -3.24
N LEU A 124 -13.46 17.95 -2.40
CA LEU A 124 -12.07 17.68 -2.78
C LEU A 124 -11.51 16.47 -2.04
N PHE A 125 -10.71 15.67 -2.74
CA PHE A 125 -9.91 14.62 -2.12
C PHE A 125 -8.79 15.25 -1.29
N ALA A 126 -8.47 14.64 -0.15
CA ALA A 126 -7.50 15.16 0.81
C ALA A 126 -6.68 14.04 1.47
N PRO A 127 -5.42 14.32 1.86
CA PRO A 127 -4.58 13.35 2.57
C PRO A 127 -5.15 13.11 3.98
N HIS A 128 -5.45 11.84 4.31
CA HIS A 128 -6.08 11.49 5.59
C HIS A 128 -5.23 11.92 6.80
N LEU A 129 -3.92 11.72 6.74
CA LEU A 129 -3.02 11.96 7.88
C LEU A 129 -2.95 13.43 8.30
N THR A 130 -3.03 14.35 7.33
CA THR A 130 -2.91 15.80 7.55
C THR A 130 -4.23 16.51 7.33
N LEU A 131 -5.35 15.78 7.39
CA LEU A 131 -6.68 16.32 7.11
C LEU A 131 -7.02 17.52 8.03
N PHE A 132 -6.61 17.46 9.30
CA PHE A 132 -6.83 18.52 10.30
C PHE A 132 -5.65 19.49 10.46
N SER A 133 -4.72 19.53 9.51
CA SER A 133 -3.51 20.35 9.65
C SER A 133 -3.71 21.83 9.39
N SER A 134 -4.82 22.25 8.79
CA SER A 134 -5.12 23.65 8.50
C SER A 134 -6.45 24.09 9.06
N ASP A 135 -6.51 25.34 9.52
CA ASP A 135 -7.74 25.98 9.95
C ASP A 135 -8.40 26.66 8.74
N VAL A 136 -9.15 25.87 7.98
CA VAL A 136 -9.95 26.33 6.84
C VAL A 136 -11.42 26.08 7.15
N ASP A 137 -12.28 26.99 6.73
CA ASP A 137 -13.72 26.88 6.96
C ASP A 137 -14.39 25.89 5.98
N VAL A 138 -14.11 24.62 6.23
CA VAL A 138 -14.64 23.48 5.49
C VAL A 138 -15.09 22.39 6.45
N THR A 139 -15.96 21.52 5.95
CA THR A 139 -16.29 20.22 6.53
C THR A 139 -15.19 19.22 6.21
N HIS A 140 -14.72 18.52 7.24
CA HIS A 140 -13.71 17.48 7.13
C HIS A 140 -14.36 16.11 7.19
N ILE A 141 -14.33 15.36 6.09
CA ILE A 141 -15.01 14.08 5.94
C ILE A 141 -13.98 12.96 6.08
N VAL A 142 -13.95 12.36 7.26
CA VAL A 142 -12.98 11.34 7.70
C VAL A 142 -13.44 9.96 7.24
N VAL A 143 -12.68 9.35 6.34
CA VAL A 143 -12.97 8.01 5.78
C VAL A 143 -11.79 7.06 5.92
N ASN A 144 -10.55 7.56 5.77
CA ASN A 144 -9.32 6.74 5.74
C ASN A 144 -9.31 5.66 4.63
N ALA A 145 -9.89 5.98 3.47
CA ALA A 145 -9.97 5.08 2.33
C ALA A 145 -8.57 4.78 1.78
N THR A 146 -8.27 3.50 1.54
CA THR A 146 -7.04 3.10 0.82
C THR A 146 -7.31 3.19 -0.68
N ILE A 147 -6.69 4.14 -1.37
CA ILE A 147 -6.87 4.37 -2.81
C ILE A 147 -5.53 4.17 -3.52
N THR A 148 -5.53 3.33 -4.55
CA THR A 148 -4.38 3.21 -5.48
C THR A 148 -4.67 4.03 -6.72
N TYR A 149 -3.90 5.10 -6.93
CA TYR A 149 -4.02 6.00 -8.07
C TYR A 149 -3.31 5.43 -9.32
N GLU A 150 -3.54 6.02 -10.49
CA GLU A 150 -3.00 5.51 -11.78
C GLU A 150 -1.46 5.47 -11.84
N ASN A 151 -0.77 6.31 -11.08
CA ASN A 151 0.69 6.30 -10.93
C ASN A 151 1.19 5.15 -10.03
N GLY A 152 0.30 4.30 -9.51
CA GLY A 152 0.59 3.18 -8.63
C GLY A 152 0.75 3.56 -7.15
N ALA A 153 0.64 4.84 -6.79
CA ALA A 153 0.70 5.26 -5.41
C ALA A 153 -0.56 4.81 -4.65
N THR A 154 -0.37 4.12 -3.54
CA THR A 154 -1.44 3.79 -2.60
C THR A 154 -1.44 4.79 -1.46
N VAL A 155 -2.47 5.62 -1.37
CA VAL A 155 -2.59 6.70 -0.38
C VAL A 155 -3.83 6.49 0.49
N LYS A 156 -3.73 6.94 1.74
CA LYS A 156 -4.86 7.06 2.66
C LYS A 156 -5.56 8.38 2.42
N THR A 157 -6.80 8.33 1.95
CA THR A 157 -7.55 9.49 1.47
C THR A 157 -8.81 9.73 2.28
N SER A 158 -9.14 11.00 2.47
CA SER A 158 -10.37 11.54 3.07
C SER A 158 -10.80 12.76 2.26
N PHE A 159 -11.79 13.54 2.69
CA PHE A 159 -12.36 14.60 1.84
C PHE A 159 -12.59 15.91 2.58
N LEU A 160 -12.60 17.01 1.83
CA LEU A 160 -12.93 18.36 2.30
C LEU A 160 -14.06 18.93 1.44
N SER A 161 -15.01 19.64 2.04
CA SER A 161 -16.10 20.27 1.31
C SER A 161 -16.64 21.50 2.03
N ASN A 162 -17.10 22.51 1.29
CA ASN A 162 -17.87 23.65 1.81
C ASN A 162 -19.39 23.48 1.64
N MET A 163 -19.87 22.28 1.27
CA MET A 163 -21.26 22.05 0.86
C MET A 163 -22.17 21.52 1.99
N PHE A 164 -21.64 21.28 3.19
CA PHE A 164 -22.36 20.63 4.30
C PHE A 164 -22.81 21.62 5.41
N GLY A 165 -22.95 22.90 5.08
CA GLY A 165 -23.39 23.94 6.02
C GLY A 165 -22.49 24.03 7.25
N ASP A 166 -23.09 24.07 8.44
CA ASP A 166 -22.38 24.28 9.72
C ASP A 166 -21.62 23.04 10.25
N VAL A 167 -21.68 21.91 9.54
CA VAL A 167 -21.04 20.66 9.99
C VAL A 167 -19.53 20.76 9.80
N LYS A 168 -18.77 20.68 10.89
CA LYS A 168 -17.30 20.77 10.82
C LYS A 168 -16.61 19.45 10.49
N ILE A 169 -17.10 18.33 11.01
CA ILE A 169 -16.48 17.01 10.90
C ILE A 169 -17.56 15.96 10.64
N ILE A 170 -17.33 15.09 9.64
CA ILE A 170 -18.15 13.92 9.34
C ILE A 170 -17.25 12.69 9.41
N GLY A 171 -17.66 11.64 10.13
CA GLY A 171 -17.04 10.32 10.04
C GLY A 171 -17.98 9.38 9.30
N ASP A 172 -17.56 8.85 8.14
CA ASP A 172 -18.45 8.08 7.27
C ASP A 172 -18.01 6.62 7.08
N ALA A 173 -18.63 5.74 7.86
CA ALA A 173 -18.35 4.31 7.83
C ALA A 173 -18.87 3.62 6.55
N GLN A 174 -19.99 4.09 5.99
CA GLN A 174 -20.59 3.49 4.80
C GLN A 174 -19.74 3.79 3.56
N LEU A 175 -19.23 5.01 3.45
CA LEU A 175 -18.30 5.41 2.39
C LEU A 175 -16.99 4.61 2.49
N LEU A 176 -16.46 4.41 3.70
CA LEU A 176 -15.30 3.54 3.91
C LEU A 176 -15.58 2.10 3.47
N GLU A 177 -16.76 1.56 3.79
CA GLU A 177 -17.14 0.22 3.38
C GLU A 177 -17.19 0.08 1.85
N LYS A 178 -17.75 1.05 1.13
CA LYS A 178 -17.73 1.07 -0.35
C LYS A 178 -16.31 0.96 -0.92
N PHE A 179 -15.35 1.71 -0.35
CA PHE A 179 -13.94 1.60 -0.76
C PHE A 179 -13.30 0.26 -0.38
N ASN A 180 -13.63 -0.30 0.78
CA ASN A 180 -13.16 -1.62 1.18
C ASN A 180 -13.67 -2.73 0.25
N GLN A 181 -14.93 -2.65 -0.18
CA GLN A 181 -15.52 -3.57 -1.16
C GLN A 181 -14.85 -3.44 -2.52
N LEU A 182 -14.59 -2.21 -3.00
CA LEU A 182 -13.82 -1.98 -4.24
C LEU A 182 -12.44 -2.64 -4.16
N ASN A 183 -11.72 -2.43 -3.05
CA ASN A 183 -10.41 -3.03 -2.82
C ASN A 183 -10.45 -4.56 -2.72
N ALA A 184 -11.51 -5.12 -2.12
CA ALA A 184 -11.70 -6.56 -2.03
C ALA A 184 -11.94 -7.19 -3.41
N ARG A 185 -12.74 -6.54 -4.28
CA ARG A 185 -12.95 -6.98 -5.67
C ARG A 185 -11.66 -7.00 -6.49
N LYS A 186 -10.74 -6.06 -6.22
CA LYS A 186 -9.43 -5.96 -6.87
C LYS A 186 -8.38 -6.92 -6.32
N LYS A 187 -8.62 -7.57 -5.17
CA LYS A 187 -7.70 -8.59 -4.67
C LYS A 187 -7.74 -9.79 -5.58
N VAL A 188 -6.68 -9.97 -6.37
CA VAL A 188 -6.42 -11.24 -7.06
C VAL A 188 -6.29 -12.32 -5.98
N ASN A 189 -7.24 -13.26 -5.95
CA ASN A 189 -7.13 -14.46 -5.15
C ASN A 189 -5.93 -15.26 -5.65
N LYS A 190 -4.77 -15.03 -5.02
CA LYS A 190 -3.59 -15.87 -5.26
C LYS A 190 -3.90 -17.26 -4.70
N PRO A 191 -3.60 -18.33 -5.45
CA PRO A 191 -3.75 -19.68 -4.95
C PRO A 191 -2.94 -19.84 -3.66
N LYS A 192 -3.56 -20.43 -2.63
CA LYS A 192 -2.83 -20.94 -1.48
C LYS A 192 -2.16 -22.24 -1.91
N TYR A 193 -0.86 -22.34 -1.66
CA TYR A 193 -0.09 -23.55 -1.92
C TYR A 193 0.21 -24.23 -0.60
N ASP A 194 -0.19 -25.49 -0.49
CA ASP A 194 0.27 -26.39 0.55
C ASP A 194 1.46 -27.20 0.00
N TYR A 195 2.52 -27.33 0.79
CA TYR A 195 3.74 -28.00 0.37
C TYR A 195 4.04 -29.18 1.31
N PRO A 196 4.62 -30.28 0.80
CA PRO A 196 5.04 -31.40 1.64
C PRO A 196 5.98 -30.97 2.78
N ASN A 197 6.04 -31.76 3.85
CA ASN A 197 6.92 -31.49 5.00
C ASN A 197 8.40 -31.42 4.61
N GLU A 198 8.79 -32.15 3.57
CA GLU A 198 10.13 -32.16 2.99
C GLU A 198 10.45 -30.85 2.25
N VAL A 199 9.50 -29.93 2.10
CA VAL A 199 9.71 -28.61 1.52
C VAL A 199 9.58 -27.55 2.60
N ILE A 200 10.62 -26.73 2.75
CA ILE A 200 10.56 -25.55 3.62
C ILE A 200 10.68 -24.27 2.79
N THR A 201 9.86 -23.29 3.15
CA THR A 201 9.83 -21.96 2.54
C THR A 201 10.02 -20.91 3.64
N VAL A 202 10.29 -19.66 3.24
CA VAL A 202 10.38 -18.55 4.20
C VAL A 202 9.08 -18.37 5.01
N PHE A 203 7.92 -18.69 4.42
CA PHE A 203 6.64 -18.61 5.11
C PHE A 203 6.51 -19.64 6.23
N HIS A 204 6.93 -20.88 6.00
CA HIS A 204 7.00 -21.91 7.06
C HIS A 204 7.87 -21.43 8.23
N VAL A 205 9.10 -20.96 7.95
CA VAL A 205 9.99 -20.44 9.00
C VAL A 205 9.38 -19.24 9.72
N SER A 206 8.78 -18.31 8.97
CA SER A 206 8.10 -17.11 9.54
C SER A 206 6.93 -17.48 10.45
N TRP A 207 6.19 -18.53 10.10
CA TRP A 207 5.08 -19.06 10.89
C TRP A 207 5.57 -19.75 12.18
N ILE A 208 6.68 -20.49 12.11
CA ILE A 208 7.27 -21.13 13.29
C ILE A 208 7.77 -20.05 14.28
N ILE A 209 8.51 -19.04 13.79
CA ILE A 209 9.04 -17.97 14.66
C ILE A 209 7.96 -17.05 15.22
N SER A 210 6.84 -16.85 14.52
CA SER A 210 5.74 -16.01 15.03
C SER A 210 5.06 -16.62 16.25
N ARG A 211 5.28 -17.92 16.49
CA ARG A 211 4.81 -18.67 17.67
C ARG A 211 5.85 -18.73 18.80
N GLY A 212 6.97 -18.03 18.64
CA GLY A 212 8.08 -18.08 19.60
C GLY A 212 8.91 -19.36 19.53
N ILE A 213 8.67 -20.22 18.52
CA ILE A 213 9.44 -21.45 18.33
C ILE A 213 10.66 -21.13 17.46
N SER A 214 11.84 -21.54 17.92
CA SER A 214 13.08 -21.42 17.13
C SER A 214 13.35 -22.71 16.37
N ILE A 215 13.64 -22.60 15.07
CA ILE A 215 14.04 -23.74 14.22
C ILE A 215 15.45 -23.53 13.67
N LYS A 216 16.24 -24.62 13.64
CA LYS A 216 17.59 -24.64 13.07
C LYS A 216 17.75 -25.87 12.19
N ILE A 217 18.04 -25.66 10.90
CA ILE A 217 18.27 -26.73 9.92
C ILE A 217 19.71 -26.67 9.45
N ASN A 218 20.45 -27.79 9.53
CA ASN A 218 21.84 -27.81 9.08
C ASN A 218 21.93 -27.73 7.55
N LYS A 219 23.01 -27.12 7.05
CA LYS A 219 23.26 -27.00 5.61
C LYS A 219 23.28 -28.35 4.87
N LYS A 220 23.76 -29.42 5.53
CA LYS A 220 23.80 -30.78 4.96
C LYS A 220 22.41 -31.41 4.78
N ASP A 221 21.42 -30.92 5.54
CA ASP A 221 20.07 -31.45 5.61
C ASP A 221 19.09 -30.63 4.74
N ALA A 222 19.59 -29.66 3.96
CA ALA A 222 18.79 -28.79 3.11
C ALA A 222 19.44 -28.57 1.74
N LYS A 223 18.65 -28.76 0.67
CA LYS A 223 19.08 -28.51 -0.72
C LYS A 223 18.14 -27.50 -1.38
N HIS A 224 18.70 -26.40 -1.90
CA HIS A 224 17.90 -25.36 -2.53
C HIS A 224 17.08 -25.92 -3.72
N CYS A 225 15.81 -25.54 -3.77
CA CYS A 225 14.85 -25.99 -4.77
C CYS A 225 13.96 -24.82 -5.19
N ARG A 226 13.97 -24.49 -6.49
CA ARG A 226 13.12 -23.43 -7.05
C ARG A 226 11.72 -23.93 -7.41
N ALA A 227 11.58 -25.20 -7.78
CA ALA A 227 10.33 -25.77 -8.24
C ALA A 227 10.35 -27.30 -8.05
N LEU A 228 9.23 -27.87 -7.61
CA LEU A 228 9.03 -29.32 -7.61
C LEU A 228 8.79 -29.81 -9.03
N GLU A 229 9.19 -31.06 -9.33
CA GLU A 229 8.92 -31.67 -10.64
C GLU A 229 7.41 -31.71 -10.95
N SER A 230 6.57 -31.94 -9.94
CA SER A 230 5.10 -31.87 -10.06
C SER A 230 4.62 -30.49 -10.51
N GLN A 231 5.25 -29.41 -10.04
CA GLN A 231 4.89 -28.03 -10.40
C GLN A 231 5.35 -27.64 -11.81
N LYS A 232 6.46 -28.20 -12.29
CA LYS A 232 6.97 -27.90 -13.64
C LYS A 232 5.96 -28.27 -14.73
N LYS A 233 5.21 -29.36 -14.54
CA LYS A 233 4.12 -29.78 -15.44
C LYS A 233 3.04 -28.69 -15.61
N HIS A 234 2.85 -27.86 -14.59
CA HIS A 234 1.91 -26.75 -14.58
C HIS A 234 2.56 -25.39 -14.87
N LYS A 235 3.84 -25.36 -15.28
CA LYS A 235 4.64 -24.13 -15.44
C LYS A 235 4.63 -23.26 -14.17
N LYS A 236 4.64 -23.89 -12.99
CA LYS A 236 4.68 -23.24 -11.67
C LYS A 236 6.00 -23.53 -10.95
N ALA A 237 6.26 -22.76 -9.90
CA ALA A 237 7.42 -22.87 -9.03
C ALA A 237 7.01 -22.77 -7.55
N ILE A 238 7.93 -23.05 -6.63
CA ILE A 238 7.71 -22.82 -5.19
C ILE A 238 7.59 -21.31 -5.00
N PHE A 239 6.53 -20.86 -4.32
CA PHE A 239 6.27 -19.44 -4.12
C PHE A 239 7.37 -18.83 -3.24
N GLY A 240 8.19 -17.95 -3.84
CA GLY A 240 9.36 -17.37 -3.17
C GLY A 240 10.59 -18.28 -3.11
N SER A 241 10.60 -19.43 -3.79
CA SER A 241 11.63 -20.49 -3.67
C SER A 241 11.66 -21.19 -2.31
N GLY A 242 12.44 -22.26 -2.18
CA GLY A 242 12.57 -23.00 -0.92
C GLY A 242 13.75 -23.97 -0.89
N PHE A 243 13.70 -24.89 0.08
CA PHE A 243 14.66 -25.98 0.23
C PHE A 243 13.92 -27.30 0.36
N LEU A 244 14.49 -28.35 -0.25
CA LEU A 244 14.16 -29.73 0.08
C LEU A 244 14.95 -30.14 1.33
N LEU A 245 14.29 -30.82 2.24
CA LEU A 245 14.83 -31.27 3.52
C LEU A 245 15.10 -32.77 3.51
N SER A 246 16.07 -33.21 4.31
CA SER A 246 16.18 -34.62 4.70
C SER A 246 14.97 -35.04 5.53
N GLU A 247 14.62 -36.32 5.55
CA GLU A 247 13.48 -36.84 6.34
C GLU A 247 13.57 -36.43 7.81
N LYS A 248 14.79 -36.45 8.37
CA LYS A 248 15.04 -35.98 9.73
C LYS A 248 14.68 -34.51 9.91
N ALA A 249 15.16 -33.63 9.03
CA ALA A 249 14.86 -32.20 9.10
C ALA A 249 13.38 -31.89 8.81
N ALA A 250 12.74 -32.68 7.94
CA ALA A 250 11.30 -32.59 7.68
C ALA A 250 10.46 -32.96 8.91
N ALA A 251 10.87 -33.98 9.68
CA ALA A 251 10.23 -34.33 10.94
C ALA A 251 10.42 -33.25 12.03
N GLU A 252 11.61 -32.65 12.11
CA GLU A 252 11.88 -31.51 13.02
C GLU A 252 11.03 -30.28 12.64
N LYS A 253 10.91 -29.96 11.33
CA LYS A 253 10.00 -28.94 10.81
C LYS A 253 8.55 -29.25 11.21
N ALA A 254 8.07 -30.47 10.92
CA ALA A 254 6.70 -30.87 11.22
C ALA A 254 6.38 -30.81 12.71
N ALA A 255 7.33 -31.18 13.59
CA ALA A 255 7.17 -31.07 15.03
C ALA A 255 7.08 -29.59 15.48
N ALA A 256 7.88 -28.71 14.89
CA ALA A 256 7.78 -27.27 15.12
C ALA A 256 6.51 -26.63 14.53
N GLU A 257 5.87 -27.31 13.57
CA GLU A 257 4.62 -26.90 12.93
C GLU A 257 3.36 -27.46 13.58
N LYS A 258 3.48 -28.37 14.56
CA LYS A 258 2.30 -28.88 15.26
C LYS A 258 1.63 -27.77 16.07
N ASP A 259 0.35 -27.59 15.80
CA ASP A 259 -0.56 -26.95 16.74
C ASP A 259 -0.74 -27.89 17.94
N ASP A 260 -0.61 -27.39 19.17
CA ASP A 260 -1.16 -28.05 20.38
C ASP A 260 -2.70 -27.97 20.32
N VAL A 261 -3.32 -28.62 19.33
CA VAL A 261 -4.77 -28.76 19.27
C VAL A 261 -5.16 -29.90 20.20
N ILE A 262 -5.80 -29.55 21.32
CA ILE A 262 -6.55 -30.52 22.12
C ILE A 262 -7.81 -30.87 21.33
N ILE A 263 -7.83 -32.07 20.74
CA ILE A 263 -9.02 -32.63 20.12
C ILE A 263 -9.78 -33.36 21.23
N TRP A 264 -11.01 -32.93 21.50
CA TRP A 264 -11.89 -33.56 22.47
C TRP A 264 -12.69 -34.68 21.80
N ASP A 265 -12.63 -35.87 22.38
CA ASP A 265 -13.42 -37.01 21.91
C ASP A 265 -14.89 -36.86 22.30
N LEU A 266 -15.79 -37.27 21.40
CA LEU A 266 -17.22 -37.40 21.70
C LEU A 266 -17.44 -38.60 22.64
N SER A 267 -18.08 -38.34 23.77
CA SER A 267 -18.55 -39.33 24.72
C SER A 267 -19.60 -40.27 24.11
N GLU A 268 -19.82 -41.44 24.74
CA GLU A 268 -20.87 -42.37 24.31
C GLU A 268 -22.25 -41.71 24.30
N SER A 269 -22.57 -40.89 25.30
CA SER A 269 -23.83 -40.14 25.35
C SER A 269 -24.01 -39.17 24.18
N GLU A 270 -22.96 -38.45 23.78
CA GLU A 270 -23.01 -37.52 22.65
C GLU A 270 -23.14 -38.29 21.32
N ARG A 271 -22.52 -39.46 21.21
CA ARG A 271 -22.68 -40.35 20.06
C ARG A 271 -24.10 -40.91 19.96
N THR A 272 -24.73 -41.26 21.09
CA THR A 272 -26.14 -41.69 21.13
C THR A 272 -27.09 -40.56 20.72
N ILE A 273 -26.84 -39.32 21.18
CA ILE A 273 -27.62 -38.15 20.74
C ILE A 273 -27.49 -37.98 19.22
N ILE A 274 -26.27 -38.05 18.66
CA ILE A 274 -26.05 -37.96 17.21
C ILE A 274 -26.78 -39.08 16.46
N GLN A 275 -26.77 -40.31 16.96
CA GLN A 275 -27.51 -41.43 16.37
C GLN A 275 -29.03 -41.25 16.40
N SER A 276 -29.56 -40.44 17.32
CA SER A 276 -31.00 -40.14 17.42
C SER A 276 -31.46 -38.98 16.54
N LEU A 277 -30.53 -38.27 15.90
CA LEU A 277 -30.82 -37.16 14.99
C LEU A 277 -30.92 -37.69 13.55
N GLY A 278 -32.12 -37.64 12.94
CA GLY A 278 -32.37 -38.02 11.55
C GLY A 278 -33.28 -39.23 11.41
#